data_AF-A0A5C6N7Q1-F1
#
_entry.id   AF-A0A5C6N7Q1-F1
#
_cell.length_a   1.000
_cell.length_b   1.000
_cell.length_c   1.000
_cell.angle_alpha   90.00
_cell.angle_beta   90.00
_cell.angle_gamma   90.00
#
_symmetry.space_group_name_H-M   'P 1'
#
loop_
_entity.id
_entity.type
_entity.pdbx_description
1 polymer ?
#
loop_
_entity_poly.entity_id
_entity_poly.type
_entity_poly.pdbx_seq_one_letter_code
_entity_poly.pdbx_strand_id
1 'polypeptide(L)'
;MFYIEEYNTSIQEKLPLIIGSAAAGLVFLIAVVVIIIVCNRRRGFDRADSEYTDKLQHYTSGHMTPGMKIYIDPFTYEDPNEAVREFAKEIDISCVKIEQVIGAGEFGEVCSGNLKLPGKREMFVAIKTLKTGYTEKQRRDFLSEASIMGQFDHPNVIHLEGVVTKSSPVMIITEFMENGSLDAFLRTANETTRKGFQSELAVGRNAPFSLTIYMSLVLLKQNDGQFTVIQLVGMLRGIASGMKYLADMNYVHRDLAARNILVNSNLVCKVSDFGLSRFLEDDTSDPTYTSALGGKIPIRWTAPEAIQYRKFTSASDVWSYGIVMWEVMSYGERPYWDMTNQDVINAIEQDYRLPPPMDCPSTLHQLMLDCWQKDRNNRPKFSQIVNNLDKMIRNPNTLKAMTPLSSGVHLPLLDRSIPDFSSFSTVDEWLDAIKMGQYKDSFASADFTTFDVVSQMTMEDILRVGVTLAGHQKKILNSVQMMRAQMNQIQSVEV
;
A
#
# COMPACT_ATOMS: atom_id res chain seq x y z
N MET A 1 -36.01 2.34 -73.68
CA MET A 1 -36.56 2.57 -72.32
C MET A 1 -36.74 1.24 -71.57
N PHE A 2 -37.35 0.22 -72.19
CA PHE A 2 -37.55 -1.12 -71.59
C PHE A 2 -36.27 -1.87 -71.13
N TYR A 3 -35.17 -1.83 -71.88
CA TYR A 3 -33.93 -2.53 -71.49
C TYR A 3 -33.22 -1.97 -70.24
N ILE A 4 -33.47 -0.70 -69.88
CA ILE A 4 -32.84 -0.06 -68.71
C ILE A 4 -33.64 -0.37 -67.43
N GLU A 5 -34.96 -0.49 -67.53
CA GLU A 5 -35.81 -0.91 -66.41
C GLU A 5 -35.50 -2.36 -66.00
N GLU A 6 -35.45 -3.30 -66.94
CA GLU A 6 -35.17 -4.71 -66.66
C GLU A 6 -33.78 -4.93 -66.02
N TYR A 7 -32.79 -4.15 -66.44
CA TYR A 7 -31.44 -4.19 -65.86
C TYR A 7 -31.41 -3.64 -64.43
N ASN A 8 -32.12 -2.55 -64.16
CA ASN A 8 -32.20 -1.95 -62.83
C ASN A 8 -32.99 -2.83 -61.84
N THR A 9 -34.05 -3.51 -62.29
CA THR A 9 -34.80 -4.48 -61.46
C THR A 9 -33.93 -5.68 -61.09
N SER A 10 -33.14 -6.21 -62.04
CA SER A 10 -32.23 -7.33 -61.79
C SER A 10 -31.11 -7.00 -60.79
N ILE A 11 -30.60 -5.76 -60.80
CA ILE A 11 -29.61 -5.30 -59.81
C ILE A 11 -30.25 -5.07 -58.44
N GLN A 12 -31.46 -4.49 -58.37
CA GLN A 12 -32.17 -4.31 -57.09
C GLN A 12 -32.49 -5.64 -56.39
N GLU A 13 -32.81 -6.70 -57.13
CA GLU A 13 -33.04 -8.02 -56.54
C GLU A 13 -31.76 -8.69 -56.01
N LYS A 14 -30.61 -8.42 -56.63
CA LYS A 14 -29.31 -9.01 -56.24
C LYS A 14 -28.56 -8.18 -55.18
N LEU A 15 -28.93 -6.92 -55.00
CA LEU A 15 -28.28 -5.99 -54.07
C LEU A 15 -28.26 -6.49 -52.60
N PRO A 16 -29.36 -7.04 -52.04
CA PRO A 16 -29.36 -7.55 -50.67
C PRO A 16 -28.43 -8.75 -50.49
N LEU A 17 -28.30 -9.59 -51.52
CA LEU A 17 -27.42 -10.77 -51.50
C LEU A 17 -25.94 -10.35 -51.55
N ILE A 18 -25.60 -9.35 -52.36
CA ILE A 18 -24.24 -8.78 -52.45
C ILE A 18 -23.86 -8.07 -51.14
N ILE A 19 -24.77 -7.29 -50.56
CA ILE A 19 -24.54 -6.63 -49.27
C ILE A 19 -24.40 -7.67 -48.15
N GLY A 20 -25.26 -8.68 -48.13
CA GLY A 20 -25.22 -9.75 -47.13
C GLY A 20 -23.93 -10.57 -47.18
N SER A 21 -23.46 -10.91 -48.38
CA SER A 21 -22.20 -11.63 -48.58
C SER A 21 -20.97 -10.79 -48.23
N ALA A 22 -20.96 -9.51 -48.57
CA ALA A 22 -19.89 -8.59 -48.19
C ALA A 22 -19.83 -8.37 -46.66
N ALA A 23 -20.98 -8.22 -46.00
CA ALA A 23 -21.06 -8.08 -44.55
C ALA A 23 -20.61 -9.36 -43.83
N ALA A 24 -21.04 -10.54 -44.30
CA ALA A 24 -20.58 -11.81 -43.75
C ALA A 24 -19.06 -12.00 -43.91
N GLY A 25 -18.51 -11.61 -45.07
CA GLY A 25 -17.08 -11.62 -45.32
C GLY A 25 -16.31 -10.70 -44.35
N LEU A 26 -16.82 -9.50 -44.09
CA LEU A 26 -16.20 -8.56 -43.14
C LEU A 26 -16.23 -9.08 -41.71
N VAL A 27 -17.37 -9.64 -41.26
CA VAL A 27 -17.50 -10.24 -39.92
C VAL A 27 -16.55 -11.42 -39.76
N PHE A 28 -16.42 -12.27 -40.77
CA PHE A 28 -15.48 -13.38 -40.77
C PHE A 28 -14.02 -12.89 -40.68
N LEU A 29 -13.66 -11.83 -41.42
CA LEU A 29 -12.32 -11.25 -41.40
C LEU A 29 -11.99 -10.65 -40.02
N ILE A 30 -12.94 -9.96 -39.40
CA ILE A 30 -12.80 -9.44 -38.04
C ILE A 30 -12.63 -10.59 -37.03
N ALA A 31 -13.43 -11.65 -37.14
CA ALA A 31 -13.32 -12.82 -36.27
C ALA A 31 -11.95 -13.50 -36.39
N VAL A 32 -11.43 -13.66 -37.61
CA VAL A 32 -10.09 -14.21 -37.86
C VAL A 32 -9.00 -13.32 -37.26
N VAL A 33 -9.09 -11.99 -37.40
CA VAL A 33 -8.12 -11.06 -36.80
C VAL A 33 -8.16 -11.13 -35.28
N VAL A 34 -9.35 -11.18 -34.67
CA VAL A 34 -9.50 -11.35 -33.22
C VAL A 34 -8.89 -12.68 -32.76
N ILE A 35 -9.16 -13.78 -33.47
CA ILE A 35 -8.57 -15.09 -33.19
C ILE A 35 -7.04 -15.03 -33.29
N ILE A 36 -6.48 -14.39 -34.32
CA ILE A 36 -5.02 -14.24 -34.47
C ILE A 36 -4.44 -13.40 -33.32
N ILE A 37 -5.10 -12.30 -32.91
CA ILE A 37 -4.66 -11.48 -31.78
C ILE A 37 -4.71 -12.28 -30.48
N VAL A 38 -5.80 -13.03 -30.24
CA VAL A 38 -5.96 -13.88 -29.05
C VAL A 38 -4.93 -15.01 -29.05
N CYS A 39 -4.71 -15.69 -30.17
CA CYS A 39 -3.71 -16.75 -30.30
C CYS A 39 -2.28 -16.21 -30.14
N ASN A 40 -1.97 -15.02 -30.68
CA ASN A 40 -0.66 -14.39 -30.51
C ASN A 40 -0.45 -13.87 -29.09
N ARG A 41 -1.49 -13.36 -28.42
CA ARG A 41 -1.45 -13.01 -27.00
C ARG A 41 -1.28 -14.23 -26.11
N ARG A 42 -1.98 -15.32 -26.41
CA ARG A 42 -1.86 -16.60 -25.69
C ARG A 42 -0.48 -17.22 -25.88
N ARG A 43 0.05 -17.25 -27.10
CA ARG A 43 1.44 -17.67 -27.36
C ARG A 43 2.47 -16.76 -26.70
N GLY A 44 2.22 -15.44 -26.64
CA GLY A 44 3.08 -14.50 -25.94
C GLY A 44 3.07 -14.72 -24.42
N PHE A 45 1.91 -15.06 -23.86
CA PHE A 45 1.74 -15.44 -22.46
C PHE A 45 2.40 -16.79 -22.16
N ASP A 46 2.10 -17.84 -22.95
CA ASP A 46 2.70 -19.18 -22.79
C ASP A 46 4.24 -19.12 -22.92
N ARG A 47 4.76 -18.26 -23.79
CA ARG A 47 6.20 -18.05 -23.95
C ARG A 47 6.80 -17.24 -22.79
N ALA A 48 6.06 -16.29 -22.22
CA ALA A 48 6.48 -15.54 -21.03
C ALA A 48 6.38 -16.37 -19.75
N ASP A 49 5.42 -17.30 -19.67
CA ASP A 49 5.25 -18.27 -18.59
C ASP A 49 6.29 -19.38 -18.68
N SER A 50 6.57 -19.87 -19.90
CA SER A 50 7.70 -20.75 -20.18
C SER A 50 9.04 -20.08 -19.85
N GLU A 51 9.24 -18.80 -20.17
CA GLU A 51 10.47 -18.06 -19.80
C GLU A 51 10.54 -17.75 -18.29
N TYR A 52 9.40 -17.60 -17.61
CA TYR A 52 9.33 -17.45 -16.15
C TYR A 52 9.67 -18.76 -15.44
N THR A 53 9.11 -19.89 -15.89
CA THR A 53 9.38 -21.23 -15.39
C THR A 53 10.80 -21.69 -15.72
N ASP A 54 11.34 -21.39 -16.91
CA ASP A 54 12.76 -21.62 -17.26
C ASP A 54 13.69 -20.77 -16.40
N LYS A 55 13.36 -19.49 -16.17
CA LYS A 55 14.16 -18.65 -15.27
C LYS A 55 14.09 -19.16 -13.83
N LEU A 56 12.93 -19.61 -13.37
CA LEU A 56 12.77 -20.24 -12.05
C LEU A 56 13.64 -21.52 -11.97
N GLN A 57 13.64 -22.38 -12.99
CA GLN A 57 14.52 -23.56 -13.05
C GLN A 57 16.01 -23.21 -13.14
N HIS A 58 16.38 -22.13 -13.84
CA HIS A 58 17.76 -21.64 -13.91
C HIS A 58 18.25 -20.99 -12.60
N TYR A 59 17.38 -20.31 -11.85
CA TYR A 59 17.68 -19.85 -10.49
C TYR A 59 17.81 -21.02 -9.49
N THR A 60 16.97 -22.05 -9.64
CA THR A 60 17.05 -23.28 -8.83
C THR A 60 18.30 -24.11 -9.15
N SER A 61 18.82 -24.01 -10.38
CA SER A 61 20.00 -24.79 -10.82
C SER A 61 21.34 -24.05 -10.65
N GLY A 62 21.33 -22.74 -10.39
CA GLY A 62 22.54 -21.92 -10.27
C GLY A 62 22.70 -21.32 -8.88
N HIS A 63 23.52 -21.95 -8.03
CA HIS A 63 23.93 -21.53 -6.67
C HIS A 63 22.99 -21.91 -5.51
N MET A 64 22.62 -23.19 -5.40
CA MET A 64 22.20 -23.71 -4.08
C MET A 64 23.44 -24.02 -3.24
N THR A 65 23.74 -23.17 -2.27
CA THR A 65 24.64 -23.54 -1.17
C THR A 65 23.95 -24.60 -0.30
N PRO A 66 24.64 -25.68 0.11
CA PRO A 66 24.07 -26.68 1.02
C PRO A 66 23.51 -25.99 2.28
N GLY A 67 22.22 -26.13 2.54
CA GLY A 67 21.54 -25.54 3.70
C GLY A 67 20.63 -24.33 3.43
N MET A 68 20.46 -23.89 2.17
CA MET A 68 19.49 -22.84 1.82
C MET A 68 18.06 -23.38 1.97
N LYS A 69 17.30 -22.89 2.96
CA LYS A 69 15.85 -23.16 3.07
C LYS A 69 15.11 -22.28 2.07
N ILE A 70 14.23 -22.85 1.27
CA ILE A 70 13.37 -22.15 0.33
C ILE A 70 11.93 -22.27 0.84
N TYR A 71 11.12 -21.24 0.67
CA TYR A 71 9.69 -21.30 0.97
C TYR A 71 9.01 -22.40 0.15
N ILE A 72 8.21 -23.22 0.82
CA ILE A 72 7.35 -24.24 0.22
C ILE A 72 5.91 -23.75 0.40
N ASP A 73 5.19 -23.63 -0.70
CA ASP A 73 3.80 -23.20 -0.65
C ASP A 73 2.94 -24.27 0.04
N PRO A 74 2.25 -23.99 1.16
CA PRO A 74 1.40 -24.98 1.83
C PRO A 74 0.29 -25.56 0.95
N PHE A 75 -0.08 -24.89 -0.14
CA PHE A 75 -1.03 -25.41 -1.12
C PHE A 75 -0.46 -26.52 -2.01
N THR A 76 0.84 -26.82 -1.95
CA THR A 76 1.40 -28.03 -2.58
C THR A 76 1.03 -29.31 -1.83
N TYR A 77 0.46 -29.19 -0.63
CA TYR A 77 -0.03 -30.31 0.18
C TYR A 77 -1.51 -30.53 -0.09
N GLU A 78 -1.92 -31.79 -0.24
CA GLU A 78 -3.33 -32.15 -0.41
C GLU A 78 -4.13 -31.92 0.89
N ASP A 79 -3.51 -32.14 2.05
CA ASP A 79 -4.08 -31.91 3.38
C ASP A 79 -3.35 -30.74 4.09
N PRO A 80 -4.00 -29.59 4.34
CA PRO A 80 -3.36 -28.50 5.07
C PRO A 80 -2.96 -28.85 6.51
N ASN A 81 -3.56 -29.89 7.12
CA ASN A 81 -3.06 -30.36 8.41
C ASN A 81 -1.65 -30.98 8.29
N GLU A 82 -1.26 -31.48 7.12
CA GLU A 82 0.09 -31.97 6.86
C GLU A 82 1.10 -30.82 6.84
N ALA A 83 0.82 -29.77 6.08
CA ALA A 83 1.63 -28.57 6.06
C ALA A 83 1.77 -27.94 7.46
N VAL A 84 0.67 -27.88 8.23
CA VAL A 84 0.70 -27.39 9.62
C VAL A 84 1.59 -28.27 10.49
N ARG A 85 1.50 -29.61 10.39
CA ARG A 85 2.34 -30.53 11.17
C ARG A 85 3.83 -30.40 10.83
N GLU A 86 4.15 -30.06 9.58
CA GLU A 86 5.52 -29.88 9.14
C GLU A 86 6.12 -28.55 9.61
N PHE A 87 5.36 -27.46 9.51
CA PHE A 87 5.90 -26.11 9.71
C PHE A 87 5.51 -25.46 11.04
N ALA A 88 4.47 -25.94 11.72
CA ALA A 88 3.98 -25.33 12.96
C ALA A 88 4.02 -26.31 14.14
N LYS A 89 4.35 -25.77 15.31
CA LYS A 89 4.35 -26.54 16.56
C LYS A 89 2.94 -26.65 17.13
N GLU A 90 2.45 -27.86 17.33
CA GLU A 90 1.22 -28.09 18.10
C GLU A 90 1.45 -27.77 19.59
N ILE A 91 0.58 -26.94 20.16
CA ILE A 91 0.59 -26.52 21.56
C ILE A 91 -0.59 -27.18 22.28
N ASP A 92 -0.33 -27.71 23.47
CA ASP A 92 -1.38 -28.20 24.34
C ASP A 92 -2.21 -27.04 24.90
N ILE A 93 -3.54 -27.15 24.84
CA ILE A 93 -4.45 -26.07 25.24
C ILE A 93 -4.28 -25.66 26.71
N SER A 94 -3.81 -26.56 27.58
CA SER A 94 -3.51 -26.23 28.99
C SER A 94 -2.34 -25.25 29.16
N CYS A 95 -1.51 -25.07 28.13
CA CYS A 95 -0.42 -24.10 28.12
C CYS A 95 -0.90 -22.68 27.80
N VAL A 96 -2.15 -22.50 27.37
CA VAL A 96 -2.67 -21.25 26.81
C VAL A 96 -3.71 -20.65 27.74
N LYS A 97 -3.52 -19.38 28.11
CA LYS A 97 -4.49 -18.60 28.88
C LYS A 97 -4.89 -17.36 28.07
N ILE A 98 -6.12 -17.35 27.57
CA ILE A 98 -6.71 -16.19 26.89
C ILE A 98 -7.12 -15.15 27.93
N GLU A 99 -6.83 -13.87 27.68
CA GLU A 99 -7.13 -12.79 28.61
C GLU A 99 -8.15 -11.80 28.05
N GLN A 100 -7.78 -10.98 27.06
CA GLN A 100 -8.65 -9.91 26.55
C GLN A 100 -8.77 -9.98 25.02
N VAL A 101 -9.97 -9.72 24.49
CA VAL A 101 -10.17 -9.50 23.05
C VAL A 101 -9.54 -8.16 22.67
N ILE A 102 -8.58 -8.19 21.74
CA ILE A 102 -7.84 -7.01 21.25
C ILE A 102 -8.26 -6.60 19.83
N GLY A 103 -8.97 -7.47 19.12
CA GLY A 103 -9.48 -7.17 17.78
C GLY A 103 -10.32 -8.31 17.19
N ALA A 104 -10.81 -8.08 15.98
CA ALA A 104 -11.53 -9.08 15.18
C ALA A 104 -10.83 -9.22 13.83
N GLY A 105 -10.51 -10.47 13.46
CA GLY A 105 -9.96 -10.82 12.15
C GLY A 105 -11.01 -11.46 11.23
N GLU A 106 -10.60 -11.83 10.01
CA GLU A 106 -11.47 -12.47 9.00
C GLU A 106 -12.15 -13.75 9.53
N PHE A 107 -11.42 -14.52 10.35
CA PHE A 107 -11.79 -15.87 10.78
C PHE A 107 -12.39 -15.94 12.19
N GLY A 108 -12.26 -14.88 12.99
CA GLY A 108 -12.68 -14.86 14.39
C GLY A 108 -11.98 -13.78 15.20
N GLU A 109 -11.99 -13.91 16.51
CA GLU A 109 -11.42 -12.93 17.43
C GLU A 109 -9.90 -13.06 17.54
N VAL A 110 -9.24 -11.92 17.71
CA VAL A 110 -7.84 -11.83 18.12
C VAL A 110 -7.82 -11.42 19.58
N CYS A 111 -7.17 -12.21 20.42
CA CYS A 111 -7.05 -11.98 21.85
C CYS A 111 -5.58 -11.81 22.26
N SER A 112 -5.33 -11.08 23.34
CA SER A 112 -4.09 -11.20 24.09
C SER A 112 -4.19 -12.35 25.09
N GLY A 113 -3.04 -12.88 25.50
CA GLY A 113 -2.99 -13.93 26.51
C GLY A 113 -1.58 -14.30 26.93
N ASN A 114 -1.49 -15.34 27.75
CA ASN A 114 -0.23 -15.89 28.25
C ASN A 114 -0.03 -17.32 27.73
N LEU A 115 1.19 -17.61 27.30
CA LEU A 115 1.65 -18.94 26.90
C LEU A 115 2.71 -19.44 27.87
N LYS A 116 2.46 -20.58 28.51
CA LYS A 116 3.39 -21.22 29.46
C LYS A 116 3.75 -22.62 28.99
N LEU A 117 4.81 -22.72 28.21
CA LEU A 117 5.35 -23.99 27.75
C LEU A 117 6.15 -24.70 28.86
N PRO A 118 6.16 -26.05 28.91
CA PRO A 118 6.95 -26.80 29.89
C PRO A 118 8.42 -26.40 29.88
N GLY A 119 8.97 -26.07 31.06
CA GLY A 119 10.37 -25.68 31.22
C GLY A 119 10.75 -24.30 30.65
N LYS A 120 9.78 -23.52 30.13
CA LYS A 120 10.01 -22.15 29.67
C LYS A 120 9.32 -21.14 30.58
N ARG A 121 9.81 -19.90 30.54
CA ARG A 121 9.12 -18.76 31.15
C ARG A 121 7.79 -18.52 30.45
N GLU A 122 6.83 -17.98 31.19
CA GLU A 122 5.57 -17.49 30.64
C GLU A 122 5.84 -16.31 29.69
N MET A 123 5.12 -16.28 28.57
CA MET A 123 5.28 -15.28 27.51
C MET A 123 3.93 -14.68 27.17
N PHE A 124 3.91 -13.38 26.90
CA PHE A 124 2.71 -12.70 26.43
C PHE A 124 2.57 -12.89 24.92
N VAL A 125 1.38 -13.29 24.47
CA VAL A 125 1.12 -13.75 23.10
C VAL A 125 -0.16 -13.12 22.53
N ALA A 126 -0.21 -13.05 21.20
CA ALA A 126 -1.45 -12.83 20.47
C ALA A 126 -2.04 -14.19 20.06
N ILE A 127 -3.34 -14.36 20.27
CA ILE A 127 -4.08 -15.61 20.07
C ILE A 127 -5.20 -15.31 19.09
N LYS A 128 -5.06 -15.77 17.85
CA LYS A 128 -6.13 -15.71 16.86
C LYS A 128 -6.96 -16.98 16.96
N THR A 129 -8.27 -16.84 17.08
CA THR A 129 -9.19 -17.97 17.22
C THR A 129 -10.05 -18.13 15.97
N LEU A 130 -10.34 -19.37 15.61
CA LEU A 130 -11.28 -19.69 14.53
C LEU A 130 -12.70 -19.80 15.11
N LYS A 131 -13.64 -19.02 14.57
CA LYS A 131 -15.04 -18.97 15.04
C LYS A 131 -15.76 -20.32 14.94
N THR A 132 -16.71 -20.58 15.83
CA THR A 132 -17.56 -21.79 15.75
C THR A 132 -18.37 -21.83 14.46
N GLY A 133 -18.60 -23.03 13.90
CA GLY A 133 -19.40 -23.22 12.68
C GLY A 133 -18.67 -22.81 11.40
N TYR A 134 -17.34 -22.77 11.40
CA TYR A 134 -16.54 -22.50 10.21
C TYR A 134 -16.76 -23.54 9.11
N THR A 135 -16.53 -23.16 7.85
CA THR A 135 -16.43 -24.10 6.74
C THR A 135 -15.04 -24.72 6.66
N GLU A 136 -14.91 -25.90 6.03
CA GLU A 136 -13.59 -26.49 5.79
C GLU A 136 -12.66 -25.54 5.02
N LYS A 137 -13.20 -24.77 4.05
CA LYS A 137 -12.41 -23.74 3.37
C LYS A 137 -11.86 -22.69 4.35
N GLN A 138 -12.69 -22.16 5.24
CA GLN A 138 -12.24 -21.21 6.26
C GLN A 138 -11.19 -21.80 7.20
N ARG A 139 -11.34 -23.07 7.59
CA ARG A 139 -10.33 -23.78 8.39
C ARG A 139 -9.01 -23.93 7.63
N ARG A 140 -9.05 -24.30 6.35
CA ARG A 140 -7.86 -24.40 5.49
C ARG A 140 -7.16 -23.05 5.34
N ASP A 141 -7.93 -22.00 5.01
CA ASP A 141 -7.41 -20.63 4.85
C ASP A 141 -6.82 -20.09 6.16
N PHE A 142 -7.42 -20.43 7.30
CA PHE A 142 -6.90 -20.08 8.62
C PHE A 142 -5.56 -20.77 8.89
N LEU A 143 -5.52 -22.09 8.70
CA LEU A 143 -4.33 -22.89 9.01
C LEU A 143 -3.17 -22.66 8.03
N SER A 144 -3.43 -22.32 6.77
CA SER A 144 -2.39 -21.98 5.81
C SER A 144 -1.58 -20.75 6.24
N GLU A 145 -2.21 -19.77 6.88
CA GLU A 145 -1.52 -18.61 7.46
C GLU A 145 -0.44 -19.05 8.45
N ALA A 146 -0.75 -19.99 9.34
CA ALA A 146 0.21 -20.56 10.28
C ALA A 146 1.29 -21.40 9.58
N SER A 147 0.94 -22.21 8.59
CA SER A 147 1.91 -22.99 7.82
C SER A 147 2.90 -22.13 7.06
N ILE A 148 2.49 -20.95 6.58
CA ILE A 148 3.39 -19.97 5.96
C ILE A 148 4.30 -19.36 7.02
N MET A 149 3.71 -18.84 8.12
CA MET A 149 4.49 -18.21 9.20
C MET A 149 5.53 -19.16 9.81
N GLY A 150 5.19 -20.44 9.96
CA GLY A 150 6.06 -21.46 10.55
C GLY A 150 7.34 -21.74 9.76
N GLN A 151 7.42 -21.30 8.51
CA GLN A 151 8.62 -21.42 7.68
C GLN A 151 9.62 -20.27 7.87
N PHE A 152 9.21 -19.21 8.57
CA PHE A 152 9.99 -17.98 8.69
C PHE A 152 10.55 -17.80 10.10
N ASP A 153 11.83 -17.44 10.16
CA ASP A 153 12.53 -17.08 11.39
C ASP A 153 13.42 -15.86 11.12
N HIS A 154 12.90 -14.68 11.44
CA HIS A 154 13.60 -13.41 11.24
C HIS A 154 13.08 -12.34 12.21
N PRO A 155 13.94 -11.46 12.77
CA PRO A 155 13.55 -10.47 13.77
C PRO A 155 12.51 -9.43 13.30
N ASN A 156 12.35 -9.25 11.98
CA ASN A 156 11.37 -8.34 11.39
C ASN A 156 10.25 -9.06 10.61
N VAL A 157 10.02 -10.33 10.90
CA VAL A 157 8.87 -11.11 10.44
C VAL A 157 8.15 -11.63 11.69
N ILE A 158 6.82 -11.59 11.71
CA ILE A 158 6.05 -12.02 12.88
C ILE A 158 6.33 -13.50 13.19
N HIS A 159 6.66 -13.78 14.45
CA HIS A 159 7.00 -15.12 14.89
C HIS A 159 5.76 -15.93 15.28
N LEU A 160 5.67 -17.15 14.76
CA LEU A 160 4.69 -18.14 15.17
C LEU A 160 5.22 -18.95 16.36
N GLU A 161 4.54 -18.86 17.50
CA GLU A 161 4.83 -19.70 18.67
C GLU A 161 4.28 -21.12 18.50
N GLY A 162 3.12 -21.23 17.85
CA GLY A 162 2.51 -22.50 17.49
C GLY A 162 1.02 -22.41 17.21
N VAL A 163 0.38 -23.56 17.12
CA VAL A 163 -1.04 -23.73 16.82
C VAL A 163 -1.72 -24.65 17.82
N VAL A 164 -3.02 -24.51 17.99
CA VAL A 164 -3.88 -25.48 18.69
C VAL A 164 -4.87 -26.00 17.65
N THR A 165 -4.72 -27.25 17.24
CA THR A 165 -5.57 -27.86 16.21
C THR A 165 -6.34 -29.08 16.70
N LYS A 166 -5.88 -29.69 17.80
CA LYS A 166 -6.49 -30.88 18.42
C LYS A 166 -7.62 -30.56 19.40
N SER A 167 -7.91 -29.29 19.63
CA SER A 167 -8.93 -28.82 20.58
C SER A 167 -9.74 -27.68 19.99
N SER A 168 -10.91 -27.41 20.58
CA SER A 168 -11.74 -26.27 20.22
C SER A 168 -11.64 -25.18 21.31
N PRO A 169 -11.49 -23.89 20.93
CA PRO A 169 -11.39 -23.40 19.54
C PRO A 169 -10.02 -23.70 18.92
N VAL A 170 -9.96 -23.76 17.58
CA VAL A 170 -8.69 -23.83 16.84
C VAL A 170 -7.98 -22.48 16.95
N MET A 171 -6.68 -22.48 17.23
CA MET A 171 -5.92 -21.25 17.52
C MET A 171 -4.60 -21.17 16.74
N ILE A 172 -4.20 -19.94 16.42
CA ILE A 172 -2.86 -19.57 15.98
C ILE A 172 -2.29 -18.63 17.04
N ILE A 173 -1.08 -18.93 17.52
CA ILE A 173 -0.44 -18.22 18.62
C ILE A 173 0.84 -17.59 18.07
N THR A 174 0.91 -16.27 18.10
CA THR A 174 2.09 -15.50 17.66
C THR A 174 2.64 -14.68 18.81
N GLU A 175 3.85 -14.16 18.63
CA GLU A 175 4.37 -13.14 19.54
C GLU A 175 3.40 -11.94 19.63
N PHE A 176 3.34 -11.32 20.81
CA PHE A 176 2.50 -10.15 21.03
C PHE A 176 3.20 -8.86 20.58
N MET A 177 2.47 -8.01 19.87
CA MET A 177 2.95 -6.73 19.33
C MET A 177 2.15 -5.60 19.97
N GLU A 178 2.68 -4.99 21.04
CA GLU A 178 1.95 -4.14 21.97
C GLU A 178 1.33 -2.88 21.35
N ASN A 179 1.92 -2.39 20.27
CA ASN A 179 1.49 -1.17 19.60
C ASN A 179 0.58 -1.46 18.38
N GLY A 180 0.21 -2.71 18.13
CA GLY A 180 -0.70 -3.09 17.06
C GLY A 180 -0.15 -2.78 15.66
N SER A 181 -1.05 -2.42 14.73
CA SER A 181 -0.66 -2.10 13.36
C SER A 181 0.04 -0.74 13.25
N LEU A 182 1.06 -0.66 12.41
CA LEU A 182 1.91 0.52 12.26
C LEU A 182 1.13 1.75 11.80
N ASP A 183 0.17 1.58 10.90
CA ASP A 183 -0.64 2.69 10.39
C ASP A 183 -1.49 3.34 11.49
N ALA A 184 -2.15 2.53 12.32
CA ALA A 184 -2.93 3.01 13.47
C ALA A 184 -2.01 3.65 14.52
N PHE A 185 -0.88 3.00 14.83
CA PHE A 185 0.11 3.50 15.77
C PHE A 185 0.64 4.90 15.39
N LEU A 186 0.98 5.11 14.12
CA LEU A 186 1.45 6.40 13.62
C LEU A 186 0.38 7.49 13.68
N ARG A 187 -0.88 7.17 13.34
CA ARG A 187 -2.00 8.11 13.42
C ARG A 187 -2.26 8.55 14.87
N THR A 188 -2.22 7.63 15.82
CA THR A 188 -2.38 7.96 17.26
C THR A 188 -1.27 8.88 17.77
N ALA A 189 -0.02 8.69 17.32
CA ALA A 189 1.09 9.59 17.66
C ALA A 189 0.86 11.02 17.12
N ASN A 190 0.36 11.13 15.89
CA ASN A 190 0.03 12.41 15.26
C ASN A 190 -1.14 13.13 15.97
N GLU A 191 -2.19 12.41 16.36
CA GLU A 191 -3.33 12.97 17.11
C GLU A 191 -2.96 13.43 18.52
N THR A 192 -2.07 12.71 19.20
CA THR A 192 -1.58 13.07 20.54
C THR A 192 -0.80 14.40 20.50
N THR A 193 0.00 14.61 19.45
CA THR A 193 0.69 15.88 19.18
C THR A 193 -0.31 17.04 19.03
N ARG A 194 -1.42 16.82 18.30
CA ARG A 194 -2.47 17.84 18.08
C ARG A 194 -3.25 18.18 19.35
N LYS A 195 -3.56 17.19 20.18
CA LYS A 195 -4.27 17.42 21.45
C LYS A 195 -3.37 18.05 22.53
N GLY A 196 -2.07 17.80 22.49
CA GLY A 196 -1.08 18.47 23.36
C GLY A 196 -1.06 19.99 23.17
N PHE A 197 -1.41 20.50 21.98
CA PHE A 197 -1.56 21.93 21.70
C PHE A 197 -2.91 22.53 22.13
N GLN A 198 -3.90 21.70 22.52
CA GLN A 198 -5.23 22.17 22.94
C GLN A 198 -5.55 21.92 24.42
N SER A 199 -4.78 21.08 25.13
CA SER A 199 -5.10 20.68 26.51
C SER A 199 -4.24 21.36 27.60
N GLU A 200 -4.04 22.68 27.51
CA GLU A 200 -3.62 23.47 28.68
C GLU A 200 -4.82 24.01 29.49
N LEU A 201 -6.06 23.64 29.11
CA LEU A 201 -7.29 24.07 29.80
C LEU A 201 -8.31 22.93 29.87
N ALA A 202 -8.05 21.86 30.64
CA ALA A 202 -9.09 21.09 31.36
C ALA A 202 -8.54 19.78 31.97
N VAL A 203 -8.56 19.72 33.31
CA VAL A 203 -8.94 18.57 34.16
C VAL A 203 -8.10 17.29 34.01
N GLY A 204 -7.36 16.79 35.00
CA GLY A 204 -7.82 16.39 36.34
C GLY A 204 -7.63 14.87 36.48
N ARG A 205 -6.99 14.45 37.58
CA ARG A 205 -6.45 13.11 37.81
C ARG A 205 -7.52 12.02 37.88
N ASN A 206 -7.29 10.88 37.19
CA ASN A 206 -7.50 9.47 37.60
C ASN A 206 -8.11 8.57 36.51
N ALA A 207 -7.25 7.81 35.81
CA ALA A 207 -7.61 6.54 35.18
C ALA A 207 -6.37 5.62 35.15
N PRO A 208 -6.47 4.32 35.54
CA PRO A 208 -5.35 3.41 35.50
C PRO A 208 -5.20 2.84 34.08
N PHE A 209 -4.55 3.59 33.20
CA PHE A 209 -4.03 3.04 31.95
C PHE A 209 -2.72 2.31 32.23
N SER A 210 -2.53 1.13 31.60
CA SER A 210 -1.35 0.28 31.71
C SER A 210 -0.06 1.10 31.78
N LEU A 211 0.70 0.93 32.87
CA LEU A 211 1.87 1.74 33.19
C LEU A 211 2.91 1.73 32.06
N THR A 212 2.96 0.67 31.24
CA THR A 212 3.83 0.57 30.07
C THR A 212 3.42 1.52 28.95
N ILE A 213 2.12 1.63 28.66
CA ILE A 213 1.58 2.62 27.69
C ILE A 213 1.80 4.02 28.25
N TYR A 214 1.57 4.22 29.55
CA TYR A 214 1.83 5.51 30.19
C TYR A 214 3.31 5.90 30.13
N MET A 215 4.24 4.96 30.35
CA MET A 215 5.69 5.24 30.28
C MET A 215 6.18 5.46 28.84
N SER A 216 5.65 4.73 27.85
CA SER A 216 5.92 5.00 26.42
C SER A 216 5.36 6.35 25.97
N LEU A 217 4.18 6.74 26.47
CA LEU A 217 3.60 8.07 26.26
C LEU A 217 4.36 9.18 27.00
N VAL A 218 4.94 8.89 28.17
CA VAL A 218 5.78 9.83 28.93
C VAL A 218 7.14 10.03 28.25
N LEU A 219 7.70 9.00 27.60
CA LEU A 219 8.90 9.14 26.77
C LEU A 219 8.62 9.95 25.49
N LEU A 220 7.45 9.77 24.86
CA LEU A 220 6.99 10.62 23.74
C LEU A 220 6.75 12.08 24.17
N LYS A 221 6.39 12.33 25.43
CA LYS A 221 6.23 13.67 26.00
C LYS A 221 7.53 14.49 26.11
N GLN A 222 8.70 13.86 26.09
CA GLN A 222 9.98 14.58 26.13
C GLN A 222 10.41 15.17 24.77
N ASN A 223 9.78 14.76 23.65
CA ASN A 223 10.10 15.19 22.29
C ASN A 223 8.85 15.65 21.50
N ASP A 224 8.09 16.63 22.01
CA ASP A 224 6.95 17.28 21.33
C ASP A 224 5.91 16.32 20.69
N GLY A 225 5.83 15.05 21.13
CA GLY A 225 4.89 14.05 20.60
C GLY A 225 5.21 13.48 19.22
N GLN A 226 6.29 13.88 18.55
CA GLN A 226 6.66 13.38 17.22
C GLN A 226 7.84 12.40 17.26
N PHE A 227 7.77 11.35 16.45
CA PHE A 227 8.94 10.49 16.21
C PHE A 227 10.01 11.32 15.51
N THR A 228 11.25 11.19 15.97
CA THR A 228 12.37 11.73 15.22
C THR A 228 12.46 11.04 13.86
N VAL A 229 12.91 11.75 12.83
CA VAL A 229 13.10 11.17 11.48
C VAL A 229 13.95 9.89 11.53
N ILE A 230 14.96 9.85 12.41
CA ILE A 230 15.81 8.67 12.57
C ILE A 230 15.05 7.45 13.13
N GLN A 231 14.07 7.64 14.00
CA GLN A 231 13.20 6.57 14.49
C GLN A 231 12.32 6.02 13.36
N LEU A 232 11.74 6.90 12.53
CA LEU A 232 10.96 6.50 11.35
C LEU A 232 11.83 5.73 10.34
N VAL A 233 13.06 6.19 10.09
CA VAL A 233 14.04 5.47 9.26
C VAL A 233 14.38 4.10 9.85
N GLY A 234 14.47 4.00 11.19
CA GLY A 234 14.66 2.73 11.90
C GLY A 234 13.51 1.75 11.68
N MET A 235 12.26 2.22 11.75
CA MET A 235 11.06 1.42 11.45
C MET A 235 11.10 0.90 10.00
N LEU A 236 11.36 1.79 9.04
CA LEU A 236 11.50 1.45 7.62
C LEU A 236 12.59 0.42 7.37
N ARG A 237 13.76 0.59 8.01
CA ARG A 237 14.88 -0.34 7.90
C ARG A 237 14.52 -1.72 8.42
N GLY A 238 13.77 -1.81 9.53
CA GLY A 238 13.25 -3.08 10.04
C GLY A 238 12.36 -3.78 9.03
N ILE A 239 11.37 -3.07 8.48
CA ILE A 239 10.44 -3.60 7.46
C ILE A 239 11.21 -4.07 6.22
N ALA A 240 12.14 -3.27 5.70
CA ALA A 240 12.98 -3.64 4.57
C ALA A 240 13.82 -4.90 4.85
N SER A 241 14.32 -5.07 6.07
CA SER A 241 15.06 -6.27 6.48
C SER A 241 14.16 -7.52 6.46
N GLY A 242 12.93 -7.41 6.95
CA GLY A 242 11.94 -8.50 6.89
C GLY A 242 11.59 -8.86 5.45
N MET A 243 11.33 -7.87 4.61
CA MET A 243 11.02 -8.09 3.19
C MET A 243 12.21 -8.60 2.38
N LYS A 244 13.45 -8.21 2.73
CA LYS A 244 14.67 -8.81 2.17
C LYS A 244 14.70 -10.31 2.48
N TYR A 245 14.48 -10.69 3.73
CA TYR A 245 14.45 -12.09 4.13
C TYR A 245 13.36 -12.88 3.39
N LEU A 246 12.14 -12.34 3.29
CA LEU A 246 11.06 -12.98 2.53
C LEU A 246 11.42 -13.15 1.05
N ALA A 247 12.04 -12.14 0.42
CA ALA A 247 12.50 -12.24 -0.96
C ALA A 247 13.63 -13.28 -1.13
N ASP A 248 14.56 -13.36 -0.19
CA ASP A 248 15.63 -14.38 -0.17
C ASP A 248 15.04 -15.80 0.01
N MET A 249 13.91 -15.93 0.70
CA MET A 249 13.12 -17.17 0.82
C MET A 249 12.26 -17.48 -0.43
N ASN A 250 12.32 -16.66 -1.48
CA ASN A 250 11.44 -16.70 -2.67
C ASN A 250 9.94 -16.52 -2.36
N TYR A 251 9.62 -15.85 -1.25
CA TYR A 251 8.25 -15.50 -0.89
C TYR A 251 7.89 -14.11 -1.42
N VAL A 252 6.69 -13.98 -2.00
CA VAL A 252 6.12 -12.71 -2.47
C VAL A 252 4.90 -12.39 -1.62
N HIS A 253 4.91 -11.24 -0.95
CA HIS A 253 3.91 -10.86 0.04
C HIS A 253 2.57 -10.46 -0.59
N ARG A 254 2.61 -9.72 -1.72
CA ARG A 254 1.44 -9.28 -2.51
C ARG A 254 0.51 -8.25 -1.85
N ASP A 255 0.46 -8.21 -0.52
CA ASP A 255 -0.24 -7.18 0.26
C ASP A 255 0.64 -6.50 1.31
N LEU A 256 1.81 -6.02 0.90
CA LEU A 256 2.66 -5.23 1.79
C LEU A 256 2.07 -3.82 1.97
N ALA A 257 1.66 -3.49 3.19
CA ALA A 257 1.09 -2.19 3.55
C ALA A 257 1.34 -1.91 5.04
N ALA A 258 1.30 -0.65 5.49
CA ALA A 258 1.54 -0.32 6.90
C ALA A 258 0.54 -0.98 7.87
N ARG A 259 -0.70 -1.24 7.42
CA ARG A 259 -1.71 -2.02 8.19
C ARG A 259 -1.31 -3.47 8.48
N ASN A 260 -0.42 -4.03 7.66
CA ASN A 260 0.07 -5.41 7.77
C ASN A 260 1.47 -5.46 8.40
N ILE A 261 1.94 -4.33 8.95
CA ILE A 261 3.14 -4.25 9.78
C ILE A 261 2.71 -4.10 11.23
N LEU A 262 3.21 -4.97 12.11
CA LEU A 262 2.97 -4.88 13.54
C LEU A 262 4.16 -4.23 14.26
N VAL A 263 3.88 -3.52 15.35
CA VAL A 263 4.88 -2.77 16.12
C VAL A 263 4.85 -3.23 17.58
N ASN A 264 6.02 -3.57 18.13
CA ASN A 264 6.13 -3.92 19.55
C ASN A 264 6.48 -2.70 20.43
N SER A 265 6.52 -2.90 21.74
CA SER A 265 6.83 -1.88 22.75
C SER A 265 8.17 -1.17 22.55
N ASN A 266 9.13 -1.82 21.89
CA ASN A 266 10.45 -1.29 21.57
C ASN A 266 10.53 -0.64 20.17
N LEU A 267 9.38 -0.38 19.53
CA LEU A 267 9.26 0.18 18.18
C LEU A 267 9.84 -0.72 17.07
N VAL A 268 10.01 -2.02 17.33
CA VAL A 268 10.42 -2.98 16.30
C VAL A 268 9.22 -3.27 15.41
N CYS A 269 9.37 -2.99 14.12
CA CYS A 269 8.38 -3.32 13.09
C CYS A 269 8.60 -4.72 12.54
N LYS A 270 7.52 -5.50 12.40
CA LYS A 270 7.52 -6.85 11.83
C LYS A 270 6.46 -7.00 10.75
N VAL A 271 6.86 -7.63 9.64
CA VAL A 271 5.95 -7.99 8.54
C VAL A 271 5.00 -9.10 9.01
N SER A 272 3.72 -8.97 8.71
CA SER A 272 2.64 -9.89 9.11
C SER A 272 1.57 -9.98 8.03
N ASP A 273 0.50 -10.73 8.30
CA ASP A 273 -0.63 -10.97 7.38
C ASP A 273 -0.24 -11.65 6.07
N PHE A 274 0.04 -12.95 6.18
CA PHE A 274 0.36 -13.83 5.06
C PHE A 274 -0.89 -14.43 4.39
N GLY A 275 -2.09 -14.00 4.78
CA GLY A 275 -3.36 -14.58 4.33
C GLY A 275 -3.71 -14.32 2.86
N LEU A 276 -3.04 -13.37 2.20
CA LEU A 276 -3.28 -12.95 0.80
C LEU A 276 -2.26 -13.48 -0.21
N SER A 277 -1.31 -14.32 0.20
CA SER A 277 -0.37 -14.97 -0.73
C SER A 277 -1.02 -15.97 -1.70
N ARG A 278 -2.33 -16.19 -1.52
CA ARG A 278 -3.25 -17.00 -2.35
C ARG A 278 -2.85 -16.99 -3.82
N PHE A 279 -2.52 -18.18 -4.33
CA PHE A 279 -2.28 -18.44 -5.75
C PHE A 279 -3.50 -18.05 -6.58
N LEU A 280 -3.27 -17.69 -7.85
CA LEU A 280 -4.32 -17.32 -8.77
C LEU A 280 -4.92 -18.60 -9.37
N GLU A 281 -6.12 -19.01 -8.95
CA GLU A 281 -6.91 -19.98 -9.71
C GLU A 281 -7.52 -19.27 -10.94
N ASP A 282 -7.22 -19.81 -12.11
CA ASP A 282 -7.76 -19.38 -13.41
C ASP A 282 -9.22 -19.85 -13.55
N ASP A 283 -10.16 -19.10 -12.97
CA ASP A 283 -11.56 -19.19 -13.39
C ASP A 283 -11.89 -18.00 -14.31
N THR A 284 -11.61 -18.22 -15.60
CA THR A 284 -11.76 -17.25 -16.70
C THR A 284 -13.21 -17.13 -17.18
N SER A 285 -14.15 -16.71 -16.33
CA SER A 285 -15.57 -16.57 -16.75
C SER A 285 -16.24 -15.21 -16.51
N ASP A 286 -15.57 -14.22 -15.91
CA ASP A 286 -16.18 -12.87 -15.77
C ASP A 286 -15.21 -11.73 -16.14
N PRO A 287 -15.51 -10.91 -17.17
CA PRO A 287 -14.70 -9.76 -17.57
C PRO A 287 -14.96 -8.50 -16.70
N THR A 288 -15.78 -8.59 -15.67
CA THR A 288 -15.97 -7.50 -14.72
C THR A 288 -14.87 -7.57 -13.66
N TYR A 289 -14.12 -6.49 -13.48
CA TYR A 289 -13.03 -6.35 -12.50
C TYR A 289 -13.49 -6.61 -11.05
N THR A 290 -13.67 -7.88 -10.68
CA THR A 290 -13.70 -8.46 -9.34
C THR A 290 -13.84 -9.99 -9.47
N SER A 291 -12.94 -10.71 -8.80
CA SER A 291 -13.14 -12.06 -8.26
C SER A 291 -13.31 -13.25 -9.21
N ALA A 292 -12.18 -13.91 -9.51
CA ALA A 292 -12.11 -15.38 -9.53
C ALA A 292 -11.58 -15.96 -8.19
N LEU A 293 -11.19 -15.11 -7.21
CA LEU A 293 -10.28 -15.53 -6.13
C LEU A 293 -10.59 -15.01 -4.71
N GLY A 294 -11.80 -14.51 -4.47
CA GLY A 294 -12.22 -14.18 -3.09
C GLY A 294 -11.38 -13.13 -2.35
N GLY A 295 -10.73 -12.20 -3.06
CA GLY A 295 -10.01 -11.07 -2.46
C GLY A 295 -9.88 -9.87 -3.40
N LYS A 296 -10.10 -8.65 -2.89
CA LYS A 296 -9.96 -7.38 -3.61
C LYS A 296 -8.49 -6.96 -3.61
N ILE A 297 -7.86 -6.81 -4.78
CA ILE A 297 -6.48 -6.30 -4.87
C ILE A 297 -6.41 -4.91 -4.18
N PRO A 298 -5.41 -4.67 -3.31
CA PRO A 298 -5.18 -3.38 -2.66
C PRO A 298 -4.52 -2.40 -3.65
N ILE A 299 -5.31 -1.89 -4.60
CA ILE A 299 -4.85 -1.10 -5.77
C ILE A 299 -3.78 -0.05 -5.42
N ARG A 300 -3.96 0.72 -4.34
CA ARG A 300 -3.06 1.83 -3.95
C ARG A 300 -1.66 1.39 -3.52
N TRP A 301 -1.48 0.12 -3.15
CA TRP A 301 -0.19 -0.49 -2.79
C TRP A 301 0.37 -1.37 -3.90
N THR A 302 -0.40 -1.66 -4.94
CA THR A 302 -0.06 -2.70 -5.92
C THR A 302 0.66 -2.09 -7.12
N ALA A 303 1.74 -2.74 -7.54
CA ALA A 303 2.50 -2.33 -8.72
C ALA A 303 1.66 -2.42 -10.02
N PRO A 304 1.90 -1.56 -11.02
CA PRO A 304 1.09 -1.51 -12.24
C PRO A 304 1.05 -2.86 -12.99
N GLU A 305 2.18 -3.58 -13.08
CA GLU A 305 2.23 -4.89 -13.72
C GLU A 305 1.44 -5.98 -12.97
N ALA A 306 1.31 -5.83 -11.64
CA ALA A 306 0.54 -6.74 -10.81
C ALA A 306 -0.97 -6.43 -10.89
N ILE A 307 -1.35 -5.16 -11.05
CA ILE A 307 -2.73 -4.77 -11.35
C ILE A 307 -3.15 -5.28 -12.73
N GLN A 308 -2.35 -4.99 -13.76
CA GLN A 308 -2.73 -5.19 -15.15
C GLN A 308 -2.60 -6.64 -15.62
N TYR A 309 -1.53 -7.32 -15.20
CA TYR A 309 -1.17 -8.65 -15.70
C TYR A 309 -1.08 -9.70 -14.59
N ARG A 310 -1.50 -9.37 -13.36
CA ARG A 310 -1.38 -10.26 -12.18
C ARG A 310 0.05 -10.75 -11.94
N LYS A 311 1.06 -9.99 -12.39
CA LYS A 311 2.47 -10.38 -12.30
C LYS A 311 3.09 -9.97 -10.96
N PHE A 312 2.84 -10.76 -9.92
CA PHE A 312 3.42 -10.57 -8.60
C PHE A 312 4.84 -11.12 -8.51
N THR A 313 5.77 -10.30 -8.00
CA THR A 313 7.18 -10.66 -7.79
C THR A 313 7.74 -9.88 -6.61
N SER A 314 8.94 -10.20 -6.12
CA SER A 314 9.59 -9.36 -5.10
C SER A 314 9.77 -7.90 -5.57
N ALA A 315 9.85 -7.64 -6.89
CA ALA A 315 9.89 -6.28 -7.43
C ALA A 315 8.54 -5.54 -7.36
N SER A 316 7.41 -6.26 -7.37
CA SER A 316 6.10 -5.65 -7.09
C SER A 316 5.94 -5.38 -5.59
N ASP A 317 6.51 -6.21 -4.72
CA ASP A 317 6.57 -5.90 -3.28
C ASP A 317 7.46 -4.69 -2.98
N VAL A 318 8.53 -4.45 -3.77
CA VAL A 318 9.34 -3.23 -3.67
C VAL A 318 8.49 -1.98 -3.96
N TRP A 319 7.59 -2.03 -4.95
CA TRP A 319 6.65 -0.94 -5.19
C TRP A 319 5.77 -0.67 -3.97
N SER A 320 5.20 -1.74 -3.40
CA SER A 320 4.39 -1.68 -2.18
C SER A 320 5.19 -1.13 -1.00
N TYR A 321 6.46 -1.50 -0.87
CA TYR A 321 7.36 -0.96 0.14
C TYR A 321 7.59 0.55 -0.03
N GLY A 322 7.69 1.06 -1.26
CA GLY A 322 7.73 2.50 -1.52
C GLY A 322 6.48 3.22 -1.01
N ILE A 323 5.30 2.60 -1.12
CA ILE A 323 4.05 3.12 -0.53
C ILE A 323 4.11 3.09 1.00
N VAL A 324 4.61 2.00 1.60
CA VAL A 324 4.82 1.93 3.06
C VAL A 324 5.79 3.00 3.56
N MET A 325 6.86 3.29 2.81
CA MET A 325 7.75 4.42 3.12
C MET A 325 6.99 5.73 3.16
N TRP A 326 6.10 5.96 2.20
CA TRP A 326 5.26 7.16 2.16
C TRP A 326 4.29 7.21 3.34
N GLU A 327 3.61 6.10 3.68
CA GLU A 327 2.73 5.98 4.85
C GLU A 327 3.46 6.30 6.16
N VAL A 328 4.67 5.77 6.35
CA VAL A 328 5.44 6.02 7.58
C VAL A 328 5.84 7.49 7.71
N MET A 329 6.35 8.07 6.63
CA MET A 329 6.78 9.48 6.63
C MET A 329 5.61 10.47 6.66
N SER A 330 4.40 10.05 6.28
CA SER A 330 3.17 10.83 6.39
C SER A 330 2.37 10.52 7.66
N TYR A 331 2.92 9.74 8.60
CA TYR A 331 2.24 9.34 9.84
C TYR A 331 0.89 8.65 9.62
N GLY A 332 0.83 7.76 8.62
CA GLY A 332 -0.31 6.91 8.34
C GLY A 332 -1.41 7.58 7.52
N GLU A 333 -1.10 8.62 6.74
CA GLU A 333 -2.04 9.13 5.73
C GLU A 333 -2.38 8.05 4.70
N ARG A 334 -3.59 8.15 4.15
CA ARG A 334 -4.06 7.23 3.11
C ARG A 334 -3.34 7.53 1.78
N PRO A 335 -2.62 6.58 1.18
CA PRO A 335 -1.94 6.79 -0.11
C PRO A 335 -2.93 7.22 -1.19
N TYR A 336 -2.62 8.29 -1.92
CA TYR A 336 -3.50 8.93 -2.93
C TYR A 336 -4.85 9.44 -2.38
N TRP A 337 -4.97 9.62 -1.06
CA TRP A 337 -6.11 10.24 -0.38
C TRP A 337 -7.48 9.74 -0.88
N ASP A 338 -8.33 10.65 -1.35
CA ASP A 338 -9.71 10.39 -1.74
C ASP A 338 -9.89 10.00 -3.21
N MET A 339 -8.80 9.89 -4.00
CA MET A 339 -8.85 9.43 -5.39
C MET A 339 -9.54 8.07 -5.49
N THR A 340 -10.42 7.86 -6.47
CA THR A 340 -11.01 6.53 -6.66
C THR A 340 -9.93 5.53 -7.09
N ASN A 341 -10.19 4.22 -6.95
CA ASN A 341 -9.24 3.21 -7.45
C ASN A 341 -8.95 3.37 -8.95
N GLN A 342 -9.96 3.79 -9.73
CA GLN A 342 -9.78 4.04 -11.16
C GLN A 342 -8.87 5.24 -11.42
N ASP A 343 -9.03 6.33 -10.66
CA ASP A 343 -8.18 7.51 -10.78
C ASP A 343 -6.74 7.22 -10.40
N VAL A 344 -6.53 6.38 -9.37
CA VAL A 344 -5.18 5.95 -8.96
C VAL A 344 -4.50 5.16 -10.09
N ILE A 345 -5.22 4.23 -10.72
CA ILE A 345 -4.69 3.47 -11.87
C ILE A 345 -4.31 4.42 -13.01
N ASN A 346 -5.24 5.30 -13.41
CA ASN A 346 -5.01 6.26 -14.48
C ASN A 346 -3.82 7.19 -14.19
N ALA A 347 -3.69 7.66 -12.95
CA ALA A 347 -2.58 8.51 -12.53
C ALA A 347 -1.23 7.78 -12.62
N ILE A 348 -1.15 6.56 -12.09
CA ILE A 348 0.07 5.74 -12.17
C ILE A 348 0.48 5.49 -13.63
N GLU A 349 -0.48 5.18 -14.51
CA GLU A 349 -0.25 4.97 -15.94
C GLU A 349 0.31 6.21 -16.65
N GLN A 350 -0.18 7.39 -16.26
CA GLN A 350 0.31 8.71 -16.69
C GLN A 350 1.59 9.17 -15.97
N ASP A 351 2.25 8.24 -15.29
CA ASP A 351 3.51 8.43 -14.58
C ASP A 351 3.45 9.39 -13.37
N TYR A 352 2.24 9.67 -12.87
CA TYR A 352 2.08 10.37 -11.61
C TYR A 352 2.57 9.51 -10.43
N ARG A 353 3.23 10.16 -9.48
CA ARG A 353 3.72 9.57 -8.22
C ARG A 353 3.34 10.44 -7.04
N LEU A 354 3.29 9.84 -5.86
CA LEU A 354 2.99 10.58 -4.63
C LEU A 354 4.08 11.65 -4.36
N PRO A 355 3.67 12.87 -3.97
CA PRO A 355 4.62 13.93 -3.61
C PRO A 355 5.35 13.58 -2.31
N PRO A 356 6.49 14.24 -2.02
CA PRO A 356 7.18 14.05 -0.75
C PRO A 356 6.26 14.41 0.43
N PRO A 357 6.19 13.57 1.47
CA PRO A 357 5.56 13.93 2.73
C PRO A 357 6.20 15.17 3.36
N MET A 358 5.49 15.80 4.28
CA MET A 358 5.97 16.95 5.03
C MET A 358 7.26 16.62 5.78
N ASP A 359 8.23 17.53 5.72
CA ASP A 359 9.53 17.41 6.40
C ASP A 359 10.29 16.11 6.04
N CYS A 360 9.93 15.48 4.91
CA CYS A 360 10.57 14.29 4.41
C CYS A 360 11.95 14.63 3.81
N PRO A 361 13.04 14.02 4.30
CA PRO A 361 14.35 14.15 3.69
C PRO A 361 14.34 13.74 2.21
N SER A 362 14.99 14.53 1.35
CA SER A 362 15.00 14.30 -0.10
C SER A 362 15.56 12.93 -0.47
N THR A 363 16.52 12.41 0.30
CA THR A 363 17.09 11.08 0.08
C THR A 363 16.08 9.95 0.31
N LEU A 364 15.12 10.14 1.22
CA LEU A 364 14.07 9.14 1.46
C LEU A 364 13.01 9.20 0.37
N HIS A 365 12.58 10.40 -0.05
CA HIS A 365 11.63 10.54 -1.16
C HIS A 365 12.23 10.02 -2.47
N GLN A 366 13.51 10.28 -2.74
CA GLN A 366 14.19 9.70 -3.91
C GLN A 366 14.16 8.17 -3.87
N LEU A 367 14.40 7.55 -2.71
CA LEU A 367 14.32 6.10 -2.58
C LEU A 367 12.87 5.58 -2.80
N MET A 368 11.83 6.35 -2.43
CA MET A 368 10.44 6.03 -2.79
C MET A 368 10.23 6.05 -4.32
N LEU A 369 10.74 7.10 -5.00
CA LEU A 369 10.67 7.21 -6.46
C LEU A 369 11.41 6.07 -7.16
N ASP A 370 12.57 5.65 -6.63
CA ASP A 370 13.31 4.49 -7.13
C ASP A 370 12.50 3.19 -6.98
N CYS A 371 11.74 3.04 -5.89
CA CYS A 371 10.81 1.92 -5.71
C CYS A 371 9.62 1.97 -6.69
N TRP A 372 9.23 3.16 -7.16
CA TRP A 372 8.11 3.36 -8.09
C TRP A 372 8.52 3.53 -9.56
N GLN A 373 9.70 3.03 -9.94
CA GLN A 373 10.10 2.93 -11.34
C GLN A 373 9.10 2.09 -12.12
N LYS A 374 8.70 2.58 -13.30
CA LYS A 374 7.71 1.91 -14.17
C LYS A 374 8.23 0.55 -14.63
N ASP A 375 9.47 0.49 -15.10
CA ASP A 375 10.16 -0.78 -15.33
C ASP A 375 10.60 -1.38 -13.99
N ARG A 376 10.02 -2.53 -13.66
CA ARG A 376 10.32 -3.28 -12.44
C ARG A 376 11.79 -3.67 -12.30
N ASN A 377 12.53 -3.79 -13.40
CA ASN A 377 13.95 -4.15 -13.37
C ASN A 377 14.83 -2.99 -12.89
N ASN A 378 14.33 -1.75 -12.98
CA ASN A 378 15.02 -0.55 -12.50
C ASN A 378 14.76 -0.29 -11.00
N ARG A 379 13.82 -1.02 -10.38
CA ARG A 379 13.54 -0.89 -8.95
C ARG A 379 14.69 -1.51 -8.13
N PRO A 380 15.07 -0.91 -7.00
CA PRO A 380 16.10 -1.49 -6.14
C PRO A 380 15.62 -2.81 -5.53
N LYS A 381 16.54 -3.76 -5.36
CA LYS A 381 16.29 -4.97 -4.56
C LYS A 381 16.19 -4.58 -3.08
N PHE A 382 15.47 -5.38 -2.26
CA PHE A 382 15.40 -5.14 -0.81
C PHE A 382 16.76 -5.09 -0.13
N SER A 383 17.75 -5.86 -0.59
CA SER A 383 19.14 -5.77 -0.09
C SER A 383 19.76 -4.39 -0.31
N GLN A 384 19.49 -3.75 -1.45
CA GLN A 384 19.96 -2.40 -1.77
C GLN A 384 19.21 -1.35 -0.92
N ILE A 385 17.90 -1.53 -0.71
CA ILE A 385 17.09 -0.68 0.18
C ILE A 385 17.64 -0.69 1.61
N VAL A 386 17.88 -1.88 2.19
CA VAL A 386 18.46 -2.02 3.54
C VAL A 386 19.80 -1.31 3.62
N ASN A 387 20.68 -1.50 2.64
CA ASN A 387 21.98 -0.85 2.58
C ASN A 387 21.88 0.68 2.52
N ASN A 388 20.91 1.22 1.77
CA ASN A 388 20.68 2.66 1.67
C ASN A 388 20.19 3.24 3.01
N LEU A 389 19.24 2.58 3.67
CA LEU A 389 18.73 3.02 4.97
C LEU A 389 19.81 2.91 6.05
N ASP A 390 20.61 1.85 6.06
CA ASP A 390 21.73 1.70 6.98
C ASP A 390 22.78 2.83 6.81
N LYS A 391 23.03 3.29 5.57
CA LYS A 391 23.90 4.46 5.33
C LYS A 391 23.30 5.74 5.91
N MET A 392 22.00 5.96 5.76
CA MET A 392 21.30 7.12 6.33
C MET A 392 21.31 7.10 7.87
N ILE A 393 21.14 5.92 8.47
CA ILE A 393 21.21 5.74 9.93
C ILE A 393 22.62 6.03 10.47
N ARG A 394 23.65 5.53 9.78
CA ARG A 394 25.05 5.76 10.17
C ARG A 394 25.50 7.20 9.97
N ASN A 395 24.89 7.94 9.04
CA ASN A 395 25.18 9.35 8.81
C ASN A 395 23.90 10.20 8.80
N PRO A 396 23.33 10.53 9.97
CA PRO A 396 22.07 11.26 10.08
C PRO A 396 22.07 12.66 9.45
N ASN A 397 23.25 13.22 9.13
CA ASN A 397 23.33 14.51 8.44
C ASN A 397 22.72 14.46 7.03
N THR A 398 22.68 13.29 6.37
CA THR A 398 22.01 13.14 5.07
C THR A 398 20.50 13.34 5.18
N LEU A 399 19.93 13.18 6.38
CA LEU A 399 18.51 13.36 6.66
C LEU A 399 18.13 14.83 6.94
N LYS A 400 19.11 15.75 7.00
CA LYS A 400 18.86 17.18 7.22
C LYS A 400 18.66 17.98 5.93
N ALA A 401 19.04 17.41 4.78
CA ALA A 401 18.92 18.07 3.49
C ALA A 401 17.45 18.05 3.04
N MET A 402 16.75 19.15 3.33
CA MET A 402 15.48 19.49 2.68
C MET A 402 15.83 20.11 1.33
N THR A 403 15.32 19.55 0.23
CA THR A 403 15.37 20.22 -1.08
C THR A 403 14.65 21.56 -0.96
N PRO A 404 15.31 22.70 -1.26
CA PRO A 404 14.60 23.83 -1.82
C PRO A 404 13.98 23.34 -3.12
N LEU A 405 12.75 23.74 -3.40
CA LEU A 405 12.06 23.45 -4.64
C LEU A 405 12.79 24.14 -5.81
N SER A 406 13.85 23.54 -6.35
CA SER A 406 14.40 23.78 -7.70
C SER A 406 15.79 23.15 -7.90
N SER A 407 15.92 22.27 -8.90
CA SER A 407 16.78 22.44 -10.10
C SER A 407 17.25 21.09 -10.70
N GLY A 408 16.84 20.83 -11.95
CA GLY A 408 17.69 20.17 -12.94
C GLY A 408 17.46 18.71 -13.30
N VAL A 409 16.30 18.35 -13.89
CA VAL A 409 16.23 17.45 -15.08
C VAL A 409 15.00 17.87 -15.91
N HIS A 410 15.22 18.30 -17.16
CA HIS A 410 14.16 18.69 -18.10
C HIS A 410 13.23 17.51 -18.45
N LEU A 411 11.95 17.61 -18.09
CA LEU A 411 10.86 16.80 -18.63
C LEU A 411 9.83 17.77 -19.29
N PRO A 412 9.57 17.70 -20.61
CA PRO A 412 8.81 18.73 -21.33
C PRO A 412 7.29 18.79 -21.09
N LEU A 413 6.76 18.19 -20.01
CA LEU A 413 5.31 18.13 -19.75
C LEU A 413 4.89 18.48 -18.31
N LEU A 414 5.84 18.94 -17.48
CA LEU A 414 5.59 19.43 -16.12
C LEU A 414 6.26 20.79 -15.88
N ASP A 415 6.10 21.72 -16.83
CA ASP A 415 6.20 23.13 -16.48
C ASP A 415 4.86 23.59 -15.90
N ARG A 416 4.79 23.56 -14.57
CA ARG A 416 3.92 24.38 -13.70
C ARG A 416 4.22 24.06 -12.23
N SER A 417 5.50 24.10 -11.85
CA SER A 417 5.92 23.92 -10.44
C SER A 417 5.99 25.22 -9.65
N ILE A 418 5.53 26.34 -10.20
CA ILE A 418 5.04 27.49 -9.44
C ILE A 418 3.81 27.96 -10.21
N PRO A 419 2.60 27.94 -9.62
CA PRO A 419 1.47 28.67 -10.18
C PRO A 419 1.93 30.14 -10.29
N ASP A 420 2.15 30.65 -11.50
CA ASP A 420 2.26 32.10 -11.67
C ASP A 420 0.92 32.67 -11.24
N PHE A 421 0.85 33.28 -10.04
CA PHE A 421 -0.44 33.70 -9.50
C PHE A 421 -1.07 34.83 -10.34
N SER A 422 -0.30 35.45 -11.24
CA SER A 422 -0.81 36.37 -12.26
C SER A 422 -1.52 35.66 -13.44
N SER A 423 -1.40 34.34 -13.55
CA SER A 423 -1.97 33.51 -14.63
C SER A 423 -3.33 32.88 -14.31
N PHE A 424 -3.83 33.01 -13.08
CA PHE A 424 -5.17 32.53 -12.70
C PHE A 424 -6.16 33.67 -12.71
N SER A 425 -7.34 33.42 -13.29
CA SER A 425 -8.40 34.42 -13.39
C SER A 425 -9.35 34.35 -12.20
N THR A 426 -9.40 33.20 -11.51
CA THR A 426 -10.35 32.93 -10.42
C THR A 426 -9.74 32.07 -9.29
N VAL A 427 -10.32 32.18 -8.10
CA VAL A 427 -9.97 31.32 -6.94
C VAL A 427 -10.25 29.84 -7.24
N ASP A 428 -11.27 29.53 -8.05
CA ASP A 428 -11.60 28.16 -8.45
C ASP A 428 -10.50 27.51 -9.29
N GLU A 429 -9.93 28.25 -10.26
CA GLU A 429 -8.80 27.79 -11.07
C GLU A 429 -7.56 27.55 -10.21
N TRP A 430 -7.31 28.42 -9.22
CA TRP A 430 -6.23 28.24 -8.26
C TRP A 430 -6.44 26.99 -7.39
N LEU A 431 -7.64 26.79 -6.85
CA LEU A 431 -7.99 25.61 -6.06
C LEU A 431 -7.80 24.32 -6.88
N ASP A 432 -8.21 24.29 -8.15
CA ASP A 432 -7.94 23.16 -9.03
C ASP A 432 -6.44 22.93 -9.27
N ALA A 433 -5.68 24.01 -9.47
CA ALA A 433 -4.24 23.94 -9.71
C ALA A 433 -3.50 23.33 -8.50
N ILE A 434 -3.89 23.67 -7.28
CA ILE A 434 -3.32 23.07 -6.05
C ILE A 434 -4.01 21.75 -5.66
N LYS A 435 -4.90 21.21 -6.51
CA LYS A 435 -5.66 19.97 -6.27
C LYS A 435 -6.53 20.03 -5.01
N MET A 436 -7.09 21.20 -4.74
CA MET A 436 -8.04 21.51 -3.67
C MET A 436 -9.42 21.92 -4.23
N GLY A 437 -9.71 21.59 -5.49
CA GLY A 437 -10.96 21.95 -6.19
C GLY A 437 -12.24 21.47 -5.50
N GLN A 438 -12.16 20.48 -4.62
CA GLN A 438 -13.29 20.04 -3.80
C GLN A 438 -13.78 21.08 -2.77
N TYR A 439 -13.00 22.14 -2.51
CA TYR A 439 -13.35 23.20 -1.56
C TYR A 439 -13.93 24.46 -2.22
N LYS A 440 -14.14 24.48 -3.54
CA LYS A 440 -14.63 25.66 -4.28
C LYS A 440 -15.92 26.23 -3.71
N ASP A 441 -16.94 25.38 -3.56
CA ASP A 441 -18.24 25.80 -3.02
C ASP A 441 -18.11 26.34 -1.59
N SER A 442 -17.21 25.77 -0.80
CA SER A 442 -16.96 26.20 0.59
C SER A 442 -16.23 27.54 0.66
N PHE A 443 -15.30 27.80 -0.25
CA PHE A 443 -14.64 29.10 -0.38
C PHE A 443 -15.60 30.17 -0.88
N ALA A 444 -16.42 29.86 -1.89
CA ALA A 444 -17.42 30.77 -2.43
C ALA A 444 -18.51 31.11 -1.39
N SER A 445 -18.98 30.12 -0.62
CA SER A 445 -20.00 30.31 0.42
C SER A 445 -19.51 31.12 1.63
N ALA A 446 -18.19 31.27 1.78
CA ALA A 446 -17.55 32.03 2.85
C ALA A 446 -16.88 33.31 2.34
N ASP A 447 -17.28 33.78 1.15
CA ASP A 447 -16.83 35.02 0.51
C ASP A 447 -15.33 35.08 0.16
N PHE A 448 -14.64 33.94 0.06
CA PHE A 448 -13.26 33.84 -0.44
C PHE A 448 -13.23 33.70 -1.96
N THR A 449 -13.74 34.71 -2.67
CA THR A 449 -13.93 34.68 -4.13
C THR A 449 -12.85 35.44 -4.92
N THR A 450 -11.99 36.21 -4.26
CA THR A 450 -10.90 36.98 -4.90
C THR A 450 -9.54 36.70 -4.27
N PHE A 451 -8.48 36.89 -5.05
CA PHE A 451 -7.11 36.68 -4.58
C PHE A 451 -6.69 37.64 -3.46
N ASP A 452 -7.22 38.86 -3.43
CA ASP A 452 -6.96 39.81 -2.34
C ASP A 452 -7.41 39.26 -0.98
N VAL A 453 -8.61 38.66 -0.92
CA VAL A 453 -9.18 38.10 0.31
C VAL A 453 -8.52 36.75 0.64
N VAL A 454 -8.29 35.90 -0.37
CA VAL A 454 -7.59 34.61 -0.21
C VAL A 454 -6.16 34.80 0.30
N SER A 455 -5.44 35.80 -0.19
CA SER A 455 -4.06 36.09 0.22
C SER A 455 -3.93 36.44 1.70
N GLN A 456 -5.02 36.86 2.34
CA GLN A 456 -5.08 37.28 3.75
C GLN A 456 -5.57 36.17 4.68
N MET A 457 -5.97 35.02 4.15
CA MET A 457 -6.52 33.92 4.94
C MET A 457 -5.60 33.48 6.07
N THR A 458 -6.21 33.28 7.23
CA THR A 458 -5.58 32.69 8.41
C THR A 458 -5.94 31.22 8.53
N MET A 459 -5.31 30.52 9.48
CA MET A 459 -5.68 29.13 9.80
C MET A 459 -7.14 29.03 10.29
N GLU A 460 -7.64 30.06 10.98
CA GLU A 460 -9.03 30.11 11.45
C GLU A 460 -10.02 30.19 10.29
N ASP A 461 -9.69 30.98 9.26
CA ASP A 461 -10.50 31.08 8.04
C ASP A 461 -10.57 29.76 7.27
N ILE A 462 -9.44 29.03 7.19
CA ILE A 462 -9.37 27.71 6.55
C ILE A 462 -10.23 26.67 7.29
N LEU A 463 -10.26 26.73 8.62
CA LEU A 463 -11.17 25.91 9.42
C LEU A 463 -12.62 26.32 9.21
N ARG A 464 -12.91 27.63 9.09
CA ARG A 464 -14.26 28.17 8.85
C ARG A 464 -14.84 27.71 7.51
N VAL A 465 -14.01 27.59 6.47
CA VAL A 465 -14.41 27.04 5.15
C VAL A 465 -14.49 25.50 5.13
N GLY A 466 -14.42 24.84 6.29
CA GLY A 466 -14.65 23.39 6.40
C GLY A 466 -13.45 22.53 5.98
N VAL A 467 -12.25 23.10 5.82
CA VAL A 467 -11.04 22.33 5.52
C VAL A 467 -10.49 21.76 6.84
N THR A 468 -10.87 20.52 7.15
CA THR A 468 -10.51 19.85 8.42
C THR A 468 -9.24 18.98 8.34
N LEU A 469 -8.83 18.60 7.13
CA LEU A 469 -7.66 17.74 6.90
C LEU A 469 -6.35 18.55 6.98
N ALA A 470 -5.40 18.11 7.83
CA ALA A 470 -4.13 18.82 8.07
C ALA A 470 -3.33 19.07 6.78
N GLY A 471 -3.23 18.04 5.93
CA GLY A 471 -2.53 18.12 4.67
C GLY A 471 -3.13 19.17 3.75
N HIS A 472 -4.47 19.27 3.71
CA HIS A 472 -5.17 20.26 2.90
C HIS A 472 -5.01 21.67 3.50
N GLN A 473 -5.14 21.81 4.83
CA GLN A 473 -4.90 23.07 5.53
C GLN A 473 -3.51 23.62 5.21
N LYS A 474 -2.46 22.78 5.37
CA LYS A 474 -1.08 23.21 5.13
C LYS A 474 -0.83 23.47 3.64
N LYS A 475 -1.40 22.68 2.73
CA LYS A 475 -1.25 22.90 1.29
C LYS A 475 -1.87 24.22 0.84
N ILE A 476 -3.07 24.54 1.33
CA ILE A 476 -3.75 25.81 1.07
C ILE A 476 -2.97 26.96 1.69
N LEU A 477 -2.58 26.88 2.97
CA LEU A 477 -1.80 27.93 3.65
C LEU A 477 -0.46 28.22 2.98
N ASN A 478 0.28 27.18 2.61
CA ASN A 478 1.56 27.35 1.92
C ASN A 478 1.36 28.04 0.57
N SER A 479 0.31 27.66 -0.17
CA SER A 479 -0.01 28.32 -1.44
C SER A 479 -0.44 29.78 -1.25
N VAL A 480 -1.23 30.09 -0.21
CA VAL A 480 -1.61 31.46 0.19
C VAL A 480 -0.38 32.30 0.55
N GLN A 481 0.59 31.74 1.28
CA GLN A 481 1.83 32.43 1.62
C GLN A 481 2.68 32.74 0.38
N MET A 482 2.78 31.80 -0.56
CA MET A 482 3.47 32.01 -1.83
C MET A 482 2.77 33.09 -2.69
N MET A 483 1.44 33.05 -2.73
CA MET A 483 0.61 34.05 -3.41
C MET A 483 0.84 35.45 -2.83
N ARG A 484 0.84 35.58 -1.50
CA ARG A 484 1.14 36.84 -0.80
C ARG A 484 2.55 37.36 -1.12
N ALA A 485 3.54 36.48 -1.18
CA ALA A 485 4.91 36.86 -1.52
C ALA A 485 5.04 37.38 -2.96
N GLN A 486 4.34 36.78 -3.93
CA GLN A 486 4.34 37.25 -5.32
C GLN A 486 3.57 38.57 -5.50
N MET A 487 2.40 38.74 -4.87
CA MET A 487 1.63 39.98 -4.94
C MET A 487 2.40 41.19 -4.37
N ASN A 488 3.16 40.98 -3.29
CA ASN A 488 4.02 42.01 -2.70
C ASN A 488 5.24 42.38 -3.58
N GLN A 489 5.74 41.46 -4.40
CA GLN A 489 6.82 41.73 -5.36
C GLN A 489 6.33 42.55 -6.57
N ILE A 490 5.05 42.45 -6.94
CA ILE A 490 4.48 43.22 -8.05
C ILE A 490 4.22 44.68 -7.63
N GLN A 491 3.75 44.91 -6.40
CA GLN A 491 3.50 46.27 -5.86
C GLN A 491 4.77 47.08 -5.58
N SER A 492 5.93 46.44 -5.40
CA SER A 492 7.20 47.12 -5.11
C SER A 492 7.94 47.62 -6.36
N VAL A 493 7.41 47.36 -7.56
CA VAL A 493 7.96 47.81 -8.85
C VAL A 493 7.26 49.08 -9.38
N GLU A 494 6.12 49.47 -8.79
CA GLU A 494 5.33 50.66 -9.19
C GLU A 494 5.44 51.87 -8.22
N VAL A 495 6.51 51.96 -7.41
CA VAL A 495 6.77 53.15 -6.55
C VAL A 495 8.01 53.92 -7.00
#